data_AF-A0A2G2G8K1-F1
#
_entry.id   AF-A0A2G2G8K1-F1
#
_cell.length_a   1.000
_cell.length_b   1.000
_cell.length_c   1.000
_cell.angle_alpha   90.00
_cell.angle_beta   90.00
_cell.angle_gamma   90.00
#
_symmetry.space_group_name_H-M   'P 1'
#
loop_
_entity.id
_entity.type
_entity.pdbx_description
1 polymer ?
#
loop_
_entity_poly.entity_id
_entity_poly.type
_entity_poly.pdbx_seq_one_letter_code
_entity_poly.pdbx_strand_id
1 'polypeptide(L)'
;MTTAQQIMREVSTKHFISIPKMKSPSRVQDVCRARGEAICRIRKELGKSYPWIGAYFNRDHTAIMYVIKKHNSQSPTPQQEHARHKHLSRSDYGCDANIGSAGRRVLEKERMK
;
A
#
# COMPACT_ATOMS: atom_id res chain seq x y z
N MET A 1 26.49 14.78 8.84
CA MET A 1 25.80 14.91 7.54
C MET A 1 25.07 13.60 7.26
N THR A 2 23.74 13.58 7.28
CA THR A 2 22.99 12.40 6.86
C THR A 2 23.20 12.22 5.35
N THR A 3 23.41 10.99 4.89
CA THR A 3 23.57 10.69 3.46
C THR A 3 22.32 9.99 2.96
N ALA A 4 22.04 10.07 1.65
CA ALA A 4 20.92 9.33 1.05
C ALA A 4 21.03 7.82 1.32
N GLN A 5 22.25 7.27 1.39
CA GLN A 5 22.51 5.87 1.74
C GLN A 5 22.15 5.55 3.20
N GLN A 6 22.34 6.49 4.12
CA GLN A 6 21.97 6.31 5.51
C GLN A 6 20.45 6.28 5.67
N ILE A 7 19.73 7.21 5.04
CA ILE A 7 18.26 7.24 5.02
C ILE A 7 17.72 5.92 4.44
N MET A 8 18.30 5.43 3.34
CA MET A 8 17.89 4.15 2.74
C MET A 8 18.09 2.96 3.69
N ARG A 9 19.19 2.93 4.45
CA ARG A 9 19.43 1.89 5.46
C ARG A 9 18.40 1.94 6.58
N GLU A 10 18.14 3.13 7.12
CA GLU A 10 17.15 3.31 8.20
C GLU A 10 15.74 2.87 7.76
N VAL A 11 15.32 3.29 6.57
CA VAL A 11 14.00 2.89 6.03
C VAL A 11 13.96 1.39 5.69
N SER A 12 15.07 0.83 5.21
CA SER A 12 15.20 -0.61 4.97
C SER A 12 14.99 -1.42 6.27
N THR A 13 15.63 -1.00 7.37
CA THR A 13 15.46 -1.63 8.69
C THR A 13 14.04 -1.48 9.22
N LYS A 14 13.42 -0.31 9.04
CA LYS A 14 12.05 -0.05 9.53
C LYS A 14 10.98 -0.89 8.82
N HIS A 15 11.11 -1.09 7.51
CA HIS A 15 10.10 -1.79 6.70
C HIS A 15 10.45 -3.26 6.43
N PHE A 16 11.62 -3.74 6.87
CA PHE A 16 12.14 -5.08 6.57
C PHE A 16 12.26 -5.38 5.06
N ILE A 17 12.61 -4.37 4.26
CA ILE A 17 12.75 -4.48 2.80
C ILE A 17 14.18 -4.17 2.41
N SER A 18 14.80 -5.01 1.58
CA SER A 18 16.16 -4.76 1.11
C SER A 18 16.26 -3.50 0.23
N ILE A 19 17.36 -2.76 0.36
CA ILE A 19 17.67 -1.57 -0.45
C ILE A 19 17.51 -1.80 -1.97
N PRO A 20 18.02 -2.88 -2.58
CA PRO A 20 17.79 -3.14 -4.01
C PRO A 20 16.30 -3.32 -4.35
N LYS A 21 15.51 -3.93 -3.44
CA LYS A 21 14.07 -4.08 -3.62
C LYS A 21 13.35 -2.73 -3.54
N MET A 22 13.78 -1.81 -2.68
CA MET A 22 13.25 -0.44 -2.62
C MET A 22 13.49 0.33 -3.93
N LYS A 23 14.64 0.12 -4.57
CA LYS A 23 14.97 0.71 -5.89
C LYS A 23 14.32 -0.01 -7.08
N SER A 24 13.75 -1.20 -6.87
CA SER A 24 13.17 -2.01 -7.94
C SER A 24 11.92 -1.35 -8.56
N PRO A 25 11.53 -1.76 -9.78
CA PRO A 25 10.30 -1.30 -10.42
C PRO A 25 9.02 -1.79 -9.72
N SER A 26 9.13 -2.74 -8.78
CA SER A 26 7.99 -3.39 -8.12
C SER A 26 6.99 -2.40 -7.52
N ARG A 27 5.71 -2.68 -7.74
CA ARG A 27 4.57 -1.89 -7.25
C ARG A 27 3.87 -2.52 -6.04
N VAL A 28 4.44 -3.59 -5.47
CA VAL A 28 3.94 -4.21 -4.24
C VAL A 28 3.78 -3.14 -3.15
N GLN A 29 2.68 -3.21 -2.42
CA GLN A 29 2.25 -2.15 -1.51
C GLN A 29 3.31 -1.79 -0.47
N ASP A 30 3.94 -2.79 0.16
CA ASP A 30 4.97 -2.57 1.19
C ASP A 30 6.22 -1.89 0.62
N VAL A 31 6.66 -2.33 -0.57
CA VAL A 31 7.80 -1.71 -1.27
C VAL A 31 7.48 -0.27 -1.63
N CYS A 32 6.24 0.01 -2.08
CA CYS A 32 5.80 1.37 -2.38
C CYS A 32 5.75 2.27 -1.14
N ARG A 33 5.32 1.75 0.01
CA ARG A 33 5.32 2.48 1.30
C ARG A 33 6.74 2.82 1.74
N ALA A 34 7.63 1.82 1.78
CA ALA A 34 9.03 2.04 2.15
C ALA A 34 9.72 3.03 1.19
N ARG A 35 9.51 2.87 -0.12
CA ARG A 35 10.07 3.79 -1.13
C ARG A 35 9.54 5.22 -0.95
N GLY A 36 8.24 5.36 -0.68
CA GLY A 36 7.62 6.66 -0.45
C GLY A 36 8.19 7.38 0.77
N GLU A 37 8.39 6.65 1.87
CA GLU A 37 9.03 7.19 3.07
C GLU A 37 10.47 7.66 2.77
N ALA A 38 11.28 6.85 2.10
CA ALA A 38 12.65 7.22 1.73
C ALA A 38 12.71 8.47 0.84
N ILE A 39 11.84 8.57 -0.16
CA ILE A 39 11.73 9.74 -1.06
C ILE A 39 11.41 11.01 -0.24
N CYS A 40 10.42 10.93 0.65
CA CYS A 40 10.03 12.06 1.49
C CYS A 40 11.13 12.49 2.46
N ARG A 41 11.83 11.54 3.09
CA ARG A 41 12.96 11.82 3.98
C ARG A 41 14.12 12.47 3.24
N ILE A 42 14.51 11.94 2.07
CA ILE A 42 15.57 12.54 1.24
C ILE A 42 15.22 13.98 0.85
N ARG A 43 13.95 14.25 0.50
CA ARG A 43 13.52 15.62 0.17
C ARG A 43 13.60 16.56 1.37
N LYS A 44 13.12 16.12 2.55
CA LYS A 44 13.05 16.94 3.77
C LYS A 44 14.43 17.18 4.40
N GLU A 45 15.25 16.15 4.49
CA GLU A 45 16.54 16.21 5.20
C GLU A 45 17.68 16.73 4.32
N LEU A 46 17.70 16.39 3.01
CA LEU A 46 18.81 16.71 2.11
C LEU A 46 18.48 17.81 1.10
N GLY A 47 17.23 18.25 1.01
CA GLY A 47 16.82 19.32 0.10
C GLY A 47 17.00 19.02 -1.39
N LYS A 48 17.23 17.76 -1.79
CA LYS A 48 17.50 17.38 -3.19
C LYS A 48 16.31 17.68 -4.10
N SER A 49 16.59 17.93 -5.38
CA SER A 49 15.58 18.23 -6.40
C SER A 49 14.85 16.96 -6.86
N TYR A 50 13.61 17.10 -7.36
CA TYR A 50 12.82 15.97 -7.85
C TYR A 50 13.52 15.17 -8.96
N PRO A 51 14.19 15.79 -9.96
CA PRO A 51 14.95 15.05 -10.98
C PRO A 51 16.11 14.25 -10.40
N TRP A 52 16.83 14.80 -9.42
CA TRP A 52 17.92 14.09 -8.76
C TRP A 52 17.43 12.86 -7.99
N ILE A 53 16.32 13.00 -7.27
CA ILE A 53 15.68 11.88 -6.55
C ILE A 53 15.19 10.83 -7.57
N GLY A 54 14.60 11.27 -8.68
CA GLY A 54 14.20 10.39 -9.78
C GLY A 54 15.35 9.56 -10.30
N ALA A 55 16.47 10.20 -10.65
CA ALA A 55 17.69 9.52 -11.10
C ALA A 55 18.21 8.52 -10.06
N TYR A 56 18.20 8.88 -8.77
CA TYR A 56 18.65 8.00 -7.69
C TYR A 56 17.81 6.71 -7.55
N PHE A 57 16.50 6.79 -7.80
CA PHE A 57 15.57 5.66 -7.74
C PHE A 57 15.27 5.03 -9.10
N ASN A 58 15.90 5.50 -10.19
CA ASN A 58 15.58 5.12 -11.57
C ASN A 58 14.07 5.30 -11.89
N ARG A 59 13.54 6.48 -11.57
CA ARG A 59 12.13 6.86 -11.74
C ARG A 59 12.02 8.23 -12.38
N ASP A 60 10.93 8.42 -13.12
CA ASP A 60 10.60 9.75 -13.63
C ASP A 60 10.27 10.72 -12.48
N HIS A 61 10.71 11.96 -12.64
CA HIS A 61 10.54 13.03 -11.65
C HIS A 61 9.06 13.35 -11.36
N THR A 62 8.15 13.16 -12.32
CA THR A 62 6.70 13.34 -12.09
C THR A 62 6.14 12.26 -11.14
N ALA A 63 6.68 11.04 -11.21
CA ALA A 63 6.32 9.98 -10.27
C ALA A 63 6.80 10.30 -8.84
N ILE A 64 7.97 10.95 -8.70
CA ILE A 64 8.46 11.45 -7.41
C ILE A 64 7.52 12.51 -6.84
N MET A 65 7.06 13.46 -7.67
CA MET A 65 6.10 14.48 -7.25
C MET A 65 4.78 13.85 -6.78
N TYR A 66 4.26 12.86 -7.51
CA TYR A 66 3.05 12.14 -7.12
C TYR A 66 3.21 11.43 -5.76
N VAL A 67 4.35 10.76 -5.54
CA VAL A 67 4.65 10.06 -4.27
C VAL A 67 4.69 11.04 -3.11
N ILE A 68 5.35 12.19 -3.26
CA ILE A 68 5.45 13.22 -2.21
C ILE A 68 4.08 13.82 -1.92
N LYS A 69 3.29 14.14 -2.95
CA LYS A 69 1.91 14.63 -2.79
C LYS A 69 1.07 13.62 -2.02
N LYS A 70 1.09 12.34 -2.42
CA LYS A 70 0.34 11.27 -1.77
C LYS A 70 0.77 11.05 -0.32
N HIS A 71 2.07 11.08 -0.03
CA HIS A 71 2.58 10.90 1.33
C HIS A 71 2.15 12.05 2.25
N ASN A 72 2.12 13.30 1.76
CA ASN A 72 1.64 14.44 2.55
C ASN A 72 0.13 14.40 2.79
N SER A 73 -0.65 13.86 1.84
CA SER A 73 -2.10 13.67 2.01
C SER A 73 -2.49 12.52 2.95
N GLN A 74 -1.52 11.71 3.40
CA GLN A 74 -1.76 10.57 4.31
C GLN A 74 -1.43 10.87 5.78
N SER A 75 -1.31 12.13 6.20
CA SER A 75 -1.58 12.44 7.61
C SER A 75 -3.01 11.98 7.90
N PRO A 76 -3.25 11.00 8.79
CA PRO A 76 -4.61 10.58 9.09
C PRO A 76 -5.33 11.81 9.62
N THR A 77 -6.32 12.30 8.88
CA THR A 77 -7.27 13.20 9.51
C THR A 77 -8.04 12.37 10.55
N PRO A 78 -8.42 12.93 11.72
CA PRO A 78 -9.18 12.19 12.73
C PRO A 78 -10.43 11.50 12.16
N GLN A 79 -10.96 12.00 11.04
CA GLN A 79 -12.12 11.44 10.33
C GLN A 79 -11.84 10.06 9.69
N GLN A 80 -10.58 9.77 9.30
CA GLN A 80 -10.20 8.50 8.66
C GLN A 80 -10.03 7.34 9.65
N GLU A 81 -9.77 7.62 10.93
CA GLU A 81 -9.74 6.61 12.01
C GLU A 81 -11.16 6.17 12.43
N HIS A 82 -12.10 7.11 12.53
CA HIS A 82 -13.51 6.83 12.84
C HIS A 82 -14.18 5.94 11.77
N ALA A 83 -13.76 6.04 10.50
CA ALA A 83 -14.27 5.19 9.42
C ALA A 83 -13.75 3.75 9.49
N ARG A 84 -12.54 3.52 10.04
CA ARG A 84 -11.98 2.16 10.20
C ARG A 84 -12.67 1.36 11.30
N HIS A 85 -13.17 2.02 12.34
CA HIS A 85 -13.94 1.39 13.41
C HIS A 85 -15.40 1.08 13.02
N LYS A 86 -15.94 1.65 11.93
CA LYS A 86 -17.34 1.46 11.52
C LYS A 86 -17.61 0.26 10.62
N HIS A 87 -16.58 -0.44 10.14
CA HIS A 87 -16.73 -1.57 9.21
C HIS A 87 -16.50 -2.97 9.82
N LEU A 88 -16.39 -3.07 11.14
CA LEU A 88 -16.41 -4.35 11.86
C LEU A 88 -17.73 -4.55 12.61
N SER A 89 -18.86 -4.37 11.92
CA SER A 89 -20.16 -4.91 12.31
C SER A 89 -20.69 -5.83 11.21
N ARG A 90 -20.29 -7.10 11.31
CA ARG A 90 -20.95 -8.39 11.01
C ARG A 90 -22.19 -8.55 10.07
N SER A 91 -22.78 -7.56 9.40
CA SER A 91 -24.10 -7.72 8.74
C SER A 91 -24.21 -7.45 7.23
N ASP A 92 -23.20 -6.89 6.54
CA ASP A 92 -23.48 -6.21 5.25
C ASP A 92 -22.87 -6.84 3.98
N TYR A 93 -22.38 -8.10 4.00
CA TYR A 93 -22.18 -8.84 2.74
C TYR A 93 -23.49 -9.45 2.28
N GLY A 94 -24.36 -8.59 1.76
CA GLY A 94 -25.62 -8.96 1.13
C GLY A 94 -25.77 -8.27 -0.22
N CYS A 95 -25.26 -8.90 -1.28
CA CYS A 95 -25.74 -8.88 -2.67
C CYS A 95 -24.67 -9.63 -3.50
N ASP A 96 -24.99 -10.62 -4.31
CA ASP A 96 -25.66 -10.39 -5.58
C ASP A 96 -26.62 -11.52 -5.95
N ALA A 97 -27.85 -11.11 -6.23
CA ALA A 97 -28.80 -11.87 -7.01
C ALA A 97 -28.36 -11.86 -8.49
N ASN A 98 -28.14 -13.03 -9.08
CA ASN A 98 -28.25 -13.22 -10.53
C ASN A 98 -28.65 -14.68 -10.86
N ILE A 99 -29.96 -14.85 -11.03
CA ILE A 99 -30.67 -15.57 -12.11
C ILE A 99 -29.98 -16.82 -12.69
N GLY A 100 -30.60 -18.00 -12.46
CA GLY A 100 -30.29 -19.24 -13.20
C GLY A 100 -30.90 -20.50 -12.58
N SER A 101 -32.18 -20.75 -12.85
CA SER A 101 -32.93 -21.95 -12.48
C SER A 101 -32.39 -23.24 -13.13
N ALA A 102 -31.90 -24.21 -12.35
CA ALA A 102 -31.85 -25.61 -12.76
C ALA A 102 -31.62 -26.57 -11.57
N GLY A 103 -32.60 -27.47 -11.34
CA GLY A 103 -32.28 -28.87 -11.04
C GLY A 103 -32.15 -29.31 -9.58
N ARG A 104 -33.29 -29.54 -8.94
CA ARG A 104 -33.52 -30.68 -8.03
C ARG A 104 -32.76 -31.93 -8.52
N ARG A 105 -31.93 -32.54 -7.68
CA ARG A 105 -31.73 -34.01 -7.68
C ARG A 105 -30.93 -34.51 -6.45
N VAL A 106 -31.53 -35.50 -5.79
CA VAL A 106 -30.96 -36.56 -4.92
C VAL A 106 -30.39 -36.10 -3.56
N LEU A 107 -30.76 -36.61 -2.37
CA LEU A 107 -31.22 -37.94 -1.95
C LEU A 107 -32.16 -37.82 -0.73
N GLU A 108 -33.44 -38.07 -0.95
CA GLU A 108 -34.31 -38.63 0.08
C GLU A 108 -34.17 -40.16 -0.05
N LYS A 109 -33.44 -40.79 0.88
CA LYS A 109 -33.57 -42.20 1.31
C LYS A 109 -32.48 -42.55 2.32
N GLU A 110 -32.90 -43.28 3.36
CA GLU A 110 -32.11 -43.93 4.43
C GLU A 110 -31.77 -42.98 5.61
N ARG A 111 -32.31 -43.13 6.82
CA ARG A 111 -32.68 -44.35 7.54
C ARG A 111 -33.60 -43.99 8.72
N MET A 112 -34.85 -44.41 8.60
CA MET A 112 -35.65 -44.84 9.74
C MET A 112 -35.27 -46.30 9.98
N LYS A 113 -34.71 -46.60 11.14
CA LYS A 113 -34.77 -47.91 11.78
C LYS A 113 -34.69 -47.74 13.27
#